data_AF-A0A964NMK7-F1
#
_entry.id   AF-A0A964NMK7-F1
#
_cell.length_a   1.000
_cell.length_b   1.000
_cell.length_c   1.000
_cell.angle_alpha   90.00
_cell.angle_beta   90.00
_cell.angle_gamma   90.00
#
_symmetry.space_group_name_H-M   'P 1'
#
loop_
_entity.id
_entity.type
_entity.pdbx_description
1 polymer ?
#
loop_
_entity_poly.entity_id
_entity_poly.type
_entity_poly.pdbx_seq_one_letter_code
_entity_poly.pdbx_strand_id
1 'polypeptide(L)'
;MVSEFCWGECWGDDTLDRKQRSILNLGMIAALGRMHEFELHFRGAIRNGLTREELRAILTQIAVYCGIPAGVDCFRTARKVLDEMKAAKPA
;
A
#
# COMPACT_ATOMS: atom_id res chain seq x y z
N MET A 1 15.53 7.50 -16.55
CA MET A 1 14.93 6.21 -16.98
C MET A 1 13.99 5.63 -15.92
N VAL A 2 14.45 5.21 -14.72
CA VAL A 2 13.54 4.65 -13.70
C VAL A 2 12.49 5.66 -13.21
N SER A 3 12.87 6.91 -12.95
CA SER A 3 11.94 7.96 -12.49
C SER A 3 10.88 8.30 -13.54
N GLU A 4 11.26 8.37 -14.81
CA GLU A 4 10.39 8.70 -15.94
C GLU A 4 9.38 7.58 -16.22
N PHE A 5 9.84 6.33 -16.24
CA PHE A 5 8.95 5.18 -16.44
C PHE A 5 8.00 4.96 -15.25
N CYS A 6 8.49 5.09 -14.01
CA CYS A 6 7.66 4.92 -12.83
C CYS A 6 6.68 6.09 -12.65
N TRP A 7 7.17 7.33 -12.62
CA TRP A 7 6.35 8.48 -12.23
C TRP A 7 5.68 9.20 -13.40
N GLY A 8 6.28 9.15 -14.59
CA GLY A 8 5.72 9.70 -15.82
C GLY A 8 4.77 8.72 -16.48
N GLU A 9 5.26 7.56 -16.92
CA GLU A 9 4.44 6.61 -17.69
C GLU A 9 3.46 5.83 -16.80
N CYS A 10 3.95 5.09 -15.80
CA CYS A 10 3.09 4.22 -15.00
C CYS A 10 2.15 5.01 -14.09
N TRP A 11 2.64 5.98 -13.32
CA TRP A 11 1.78 6.75 -12.41
C TRP A 11 1.10 7.96 -13.06
N GLY A 12 1.52 8.40 -14.25
CA GLY A 12 0.89 9.48 -15.00
C GLY A 12 -0.14 9.03 -16.03
N ASP A 13 -0.32 7.73 -16.22
CA ASP A 13 -1.42 7.18 -17.01
C ASP A 13 -2.75 7.26 -16.22
N ASP A 14 -3.71 7.99 -16.76
CA ASP A 14 -5.00 8.28 -16.13
C ASP A 14 -6.05 7.16 -16.32
N THR A 15 -5.73 6.08 -17.04
CA THR A 15 -6.66 4.94 -17.23
C THR A 15 -6.90 4.15 -15.95
N LEU A 16 -5.94 4.16 -15.02
CA LEU A 16 -6.10 3.69 -13.65
C LEU A 16 -5.85 4.85 -12.69
N ASP A 17 -6.84 5.11 -11.84
CA ASP A 17 -6.72 6.15 -10.83
C ASP A 17 -5.65 5.81 -9.77
N ARG A 18 -5.27 6.81 -8.98
CA ARG A 18 -4.22 6.67 -7.97
C ARG A 18 -4.56 5.62 -6.89
N LYS A 19 -5.84 5.42 -6.58
CA LYS A 19 -6.28 4.41 -5.60
C LYS A 19 -6.15 3.01 -6.19
N GLN A 20 -6.61 2.81 -7.42
CA GLN A 20 -6.49 1.55 -8.17
C GLN A 20 -5.02 1.13 -8.30
N ARG A 21 -4.13 2.06 -8.67
CA ARG A 21 -2.68 1.79 -8.73
C ARG A 21 -2.10 1.41 -7.37
N SER A 22 -2.50 2.11 -6.31
CA SER A 22 -2.10 1.75 -4.94
C SER A 22 -2.58 0.36 -4.52
N ILE A 23 -3.81 -0.03 -4.87
CA ILE A 23 -4.36 -1.37 -4.59
C ILE A 23 -3.49 -2.43 -5.26
N LEU A 24 -3.23 -2.28 -6.57
CA LEU A 24 -2.41 -3.23 -7.33
C LEU A 24 -1.00 -3.33 -6.73
N ASN A 25 -0.37 -2.18 -6.43
CA ASN A 25 0.99 -2.17 -5.95
C ASN A 25 1.12 -2.80 -4.56
N LEU A 26 0.17 -2.55 -3.64
CA LEU A 26 0.16 -3.20 -2.33
C LEU A 26 0.05 -4.73 -2.46
N GLY A 27 -0.84 -5.22 -3.33
CA GLY A 27 -0.97 -6.65 -3.59
C GLY A 27 0.30 -7.28 -4.16
N MET A 28 0.90 -6.67 -5.18
CA MET A 28 2.12 -7.17 -5.82
C MET A 28 3.31 -7.18 -4.84
N ILE A 29 3.52 -6.10 -4.12
CA ILE A 29 4.63 -5.98 -3.16
C ILE A 29 4.48 -6.97 -2.01
N ALA A 30 3.25 -7.17 -1.52
CA ALA A 30 2.96 -8.17 -0.50
C ALA A 30 3.24 -9.59 -1.00
N ALA A 31 2.78 -9.93 -2.20
CA ALA A 31 3.04 -11.24 -2.82
C ALA A 31 4.54 -11.51 -3.02
N LEU A 32 5.33 -10.46 -3.30
CA LEU A 32 6.79 -10.55 -3.46
C LEU A 32 7.55 -10.54 -2.12
N GLY A 33 6.88 -10.42 -0.98
CA GLY A 33 7.49 -10.37 0.35
C GLY A 33 8.37 -9.14 0.61
N ARG A 34 8.16 -8.03 -0.14
CA ARG A 34 9.00 -6.82 -0.07
C ARG A 34 8.47 -5.83 0.98
N MET A 35 8.52 -6.21 2.25
CA MET A 35 7.88 -5.44 3.33
C MET A 35 8.40 -4.03 3.56
N HIS A 36 9.69 -3.77 3.25
CA HIS A 36 10.22 -2.39 3.29
C HIS A 36 9.51 -1.47 2.30
N GLU A 37 9.35 -1.92 1.05
CA GLU A 37 8.61 -1.20 0.02
C GLU A 37 7.11 -1.15 0.36
N PHE A 38 6.57 -2.20 0.97
CA PHE A 38 5.16 -2.25 1.38
C PHE A 38 4.84 -1.10 2.33
N GLU A 39 5.70 -0.84 3.32
CA GLU A 39 5.51 0.25 4.27
C GLU A 39 5.43 1.62 3.57
N LEU A 40 6.35 1.88 2.63
CA LEU A 40 6.40 3.12 1.86
C LEU A 40 5.13 3.30 1.02
N HIS A 41 4.74 2.25 0.30
CA HIS A 41 3.56 2.28 -0.55
C HIS A 41 2.25 2.27 0.21
N PHE A 42 2.20 1.74 1.44
CA PHE A 42 1.04 1.84 2.31
C PHE A 42 0.78 3.27 2.77
N ARG A 43 1.85 4.04 3.08
CA ARG A 43 1.73 5.49 3.31
C ARG A 43 1.27 6.23 2.06
N GLY A 44 1.82 5.87 0.91
CA GLY A 44 1.40 6.40 -0.40
C GLY A 44 -0.07 6.13 -0.68
N ALA A 45 -0.57 4.93 -0.37
CA ALA A 45 -1.95 4.52 -0.54
C ALA A 45 -2.92 5.41 0.26
N ILE A 46 -2.58 5.70 1.52
CA ILE A 46 -3.36 6.64 2.36
C ILE A 46 -3.38 8.04 1.73
N ARG A 47 -2.22 8.54 1.27
CA ARG A 47 -2.13 9.86 0.61
C ARG A 47 -2.90 9.91 -0.71
N ASN A 48 -2.98 8.80 -1.42
CA ASN A 48 -3.76 8.65 -2.64
C ASN A 48 -5.28 8.51 -2.39
N GLY A 49 -5.72 8.56 -1.12
CA GLY A 49 -7.14 8.61 -0.77
C GLY A 49 -7.80 7.26 -0.47
N LEU A 50 -7.01 6.20 -0.25
CA LEU A 50 -7.56 4.95 0.28
C LEU A 50 -8.00 5.09 1.73
N THR A 51 -9.23 4.67 2.02
CA THR A 51 -9.81 4.72 3.37
C THR A 51 -9.27 3.59 4.25
N ARG A 52 -9.49 3.69 5.57
CA ARG A 52 -9.10 2.62 6.50
C ARG A 52 -9.83 1.31 6.19
N GLU A 53 -11.08 1.41 5.76
CA GLU A 53 -11.95 0.29 5.42
C GLU A 53 -11.47 -0.41 4.16
N GLU A 54 -11.10 0.36 3.12
CA GLU A 54 -10.53 -0.16 1.88
C GLU A 54 -9.18 -0.84 2.15
N LEU A 55 -8.29 -0.20 2.91
CA LEU A 55 -7.01 -0.79 3.30
C LEU A 55 -7.20 -2.10 4.08
N ARG A 56 -8.17 -2.15 5.00
CA ARG A 56 -8.50 -3.39 5.70
C ARG A 56 -8.93 -4.50 4.74
N ALA A 57 -9.80 -4.19 3.77
CA ALA A 57 -10.25 -5.17 2.77
C ALA A 57 -9.08 -5.69 1.92
N ILE A 58 -8.17 -4.82 1.50
CA ILE A 58 -6.96 -5.19 0.74
C ILE A 58 -6.08 -6.13 1.55
N LEU A 59 -5.81 -5.80 2.83
CA LEU A 59 -4.99 -6.64 3.72
C LEU A 59 -5.62 -8.01 3.96
N THR A 60 -6.96 -8.07 4.10
CA THR A 60 -7.69 -9.34 4.19
C THR A 60 -7.55 -10.17 2.91
N GLN A 61 -7.67 -9.54 1.74
CA GLN A 61 -7.50 -10.22 0.46
C GLN A 61 -6.06 -10.75 0.29
N ILE A 62 -5.05 -9.98 0.67
CA ILE A 62 -3.64 -10.43 0.69
C ILE A 62 -3.47 -11.65 1.60
N ALA A 63 -4.05 -11.64 2.80
CA ALA A 63 -3.97 -12.78 3.72
C ALA A 63 -4.57 -14.06 3.11
N VAL A 64 -5.67 -13.95 2.36
CA VAL A 64 -6.34 -15.09 1.71
C VAL A 64 -5.56 -15.60 0.50
N TYR A 65 -5.09 -14.71 -0.38
CA TYR A 65 -4.52 -15.11 -1.67
C TYR A 65 -2.98 -15.18 -1.71
N CYS A 66 -2.30 -14.44 -0.84
CA CYS A 66 -0.84 -14.50 -0.68
C CYS A 66 -0.41 -15.31 0.56
N GLY A 67 -1.38 -15.84 1.31
CA GLY A 67 -1.18 -16.65 2.51
C GLY A 67 -1.18 -15.86 3.81
N ILE A 68 -1.61 -16.52 4.89
CA ILE A 68 -1.71 -15.93 6.23
C ILE A 68 -0.40 -15.28 6.70
N PRO A 69 0.80 -15.87 6.52
CA PRO A 69 2.05 -15.24 6.94
C PRO A 69 2.28 -13.86 6.28
N ALA A 70 2.08 -13.75 4.97
CA ALA A 70 2.21 -12.48 4.25
C ALA A 70 1.16 -11.47 4.75
N GLY A 71 -0.07 -11.91 4.97
CA GLY A 71 -1.12 -11.09 5.57
C GLY A 71 -0.73 -10.54 6.94
N VAL A 72 -0.22 -11.38 7.85
CA VAL A 72 0.21 -10.98 9.19
C VAL A 72 1.31 -9.91 9.13
N ASP A 73 2.28 -10.07 8.25
CA ASP A 73 3.34 -9.06 8.06
C ASP A 73 2.78 -7.73 7.55
N CYS A 74 1.84 -7.78 6.60
CA CYS A 74 1.17 -6.59 6.08
C CYS A 74 0.33 -5.90 7.16
N PHE A 75 -0.42 -6.64 7.98
CA PHE A 75 -1.20 -6.09 9.09
C PHE A 75 -0.31 -5.45 10.17
N ARG A 76 0.81 -6.09 10.52
CA ARG A 76 1.79 -5.54 11.46
C ARG A 76 2.39 -4.24 10.94
N THR A 77 2.74 -4.20 9.66
CA THR A 77 3.26 -2.99 9.00
C THR A 77 2.22 -1.88 8.95
N ALA A 78 0.97 -2.21 8.58
CA ALA A 78 -0.13 -1.27 8.57
C ALA A 78 -0.38 -0.65 9.96
N ARG A 79 -0.34 -1.46 11.03
CA ARG A 79 -0.45 -0.97 12.41
C ARG A 79 0.64 0.06 12.72
N LYS A 80 1.91 -0.31 12.48
CA LYS A 80 3.06 0.57 12.69
C LYS A 80 2.87 1.93 11.98
N VAL A 81 2.58 1.90 10.68
CA VAL A 81 2.37 3.12 9.88
C VAL A 81 1.26 4.00 10.46
N LEU A 82 0.11 3.41 10.80
CA LEU A 82 -1.04 4.14 11.29
C LEU A 82 -0.80 4.77 12.67
N ASP A 83 -0.02 4.10 13.52
CA ASP A 83 0.31 4.61 14.86
C ASP A 83 1.32 5.77 14.76
N GLU A 84 2.34 5.66 13.91
CA GLU A 84 3.26 6.76 13.63
C GLU A 84 2.56 7.98 13.02
N MET A 85 1.63 7.77 12.08
CA MET A 85 0.88 8.87 11.47
C MET A 85 -0.08 9.56 12.45
N LYS A 86 -0.57 8.85 13.47
CA LYS A 86 -1.35 9.46 14.56
C LYS A 86 -0.45 10.32 15.45
N ALA A 87 0.73 9.82 15.81
CA ALA A 87 1.69 10.55 16.64
C ALA A 87 2.25 11.80 15.95
N ALA A 88 2.36 11.79 14.62
CA ALA A 88 2.89 12.90 13.83
C ALA A 88 1.86 14.03 13.55
N LYS A 89 0.57 13.85 13.83
CA LYS A 89 -0.41 14.94 13.73
C LYS A 89 -0.35 15.78 15.02
N PRO A 90 0.11 17.06 14.98
CA PRO A 90 -0.09 17.95 16.10
C PRO A 90 -1.59 18.16 16.34
N ALA A 91 -1.96 18.28 17.61
CA ALA A 91 -3.34 18.47 18.07
C ALA A 91 -4.00 19.73 17.45
#